data_AF-A0A816WKN7-F1
#
_entry.id   AF-A0A816WKN7-F1
#
_cell.length_a   1.000
_cell.length_b   1.000
_cell.length_c   1.000
_cell.angle_alpha   90.00
_cell.angle_beta   90.00
_cell.angle_gamma   90.00
#
_symmetry.space_group_name_H-M   'P 1'
#
loop_
_entity.id
_entity.type
_entity.pdbx_description
1 polymer ?
#
loop_
_entity_poly.entity_id
_entity_poly.type
_entity_poly.pdbx_seq_one_letter_code
_entity_poly.pdbx_strand_id
1 'polypeptide(L)'
;MNLILPVKHIKQQFNWDCGVTCLRMLIDYYHLDSSLFDRLLDSYECNQSTWTIDLLHLLHQSGIDAILHTITIGCSSSYDNVPYYETLIRKDRERVDTLFLSEASNIKIGSIEWSDLKSHLIEQRTPCLVLVDADKLQCCTCKKTTLTRIFDRLISTISSTYQGHYILVIGYTASDNKEFVSYTDPGQIDGFCTTTRENFDLARKAFGTDEDIILCYKRDRN
;
A
#
# COMPACT_ATOMS: atom_id res chain seq x y z
N MET A 1 7.61 23.44 -4.45
CA MET A 1 7.21 22.64 -5.63
C MET A 1 6.24 21.59 -5.12
N ASN A 2 5.08 21.47 -5.75
CA ASN A 2 4.02 20.57 -5.32
C ASN A 2 3.62 19.66 -6.49
N LEU A 3 3.23 18.44 -6.19
CA LEU A 3 2.73 17.47 -7.16
C LEU A 3 1.53 16.77 -6.52
N ILE A 4 0.40 16.73 -7.23
CA ILE A 4 -0.76 15.91 -6.86
C ILE A 4 -1.26 15.25 -8.14
N LEU A 5 -1.25 13.92 -8.17
CA LEU A 5 -1.76 13.14 -9.29
C LEU A 5 -3.29 13.02 -9.19
N PRO A 6 -4.03 13.15 -10.30
CA PRO A 6 -5.49 13.13 -10.30
C PRO A 6 -6.04 11.70 -10.21
N VAL A 7 -5.84 11.03 -9.07
CA VAL A 7 -6.38 9.69 -8.82
C VAL A 7 -7.83 9.80 -8.36
N LYS A 8 -8.73 9.08 -9.02
CA LYS A 8 -10.12 8.93 -8.58
C LYS A 8 -10.18 8.01 -7.37
N HIS A 9 -10.69 8.52 -6.25
CA HIS A 9 -10.86 7.71 -5.04
C HIS A 9 -11.94 6.64 -5.21
N ILE A 10 -11.65 5.46 -4.66
CA ILE A 10 -12.59 4.36 -4.50
C ILE A 10 -12.49 3.91 -3.04
N LYS A 11 -13.64 3.80 -2.38
CA LYS A 11 -13.73 3.31 -0.99
C LYS A 11 -13.74 1.78 -0.96
N GLN A 12 -12.96 1.19 -0.05
CA GLN A 12 -12.98 -0.25 0.17
C GLN A 12 -14.33 -0.71 0.74
N GLN A 13 -14.71 -1.95 0.46
CA GLN A 13 -15.99 -2.51 0.89
C GLN A 13 -15.86 -3.39 2.13
N PHE A 14 -14.68 -3.99 2.33
CA PHE A 14 -14.39 -4.92 3.43
C PHE A 14 -13.20 -4.42 4.24
N ASN A 15 -12.79 -5.17 5.28
CA ASN A 15 -11.62 -4.84 6.09
C ASN A 15 -10.30 -5.36 5.50
N TRP A 16 -10.37 -6.21 4.47
CA TRP A 16 -9.22 -6.90 3.88
C TRP A 16 -8.87 -6.44 2.46
N ASP A 17 -9.78 -5.71 1.78
CA ASP A 17 -9.70 -5.38 0.36
C ASP A 17 -9.05 -4.01 0.09
N CYS A 18 -8.36 -3.40 1.05
CA CYS A 18 -7.71 -2.10 0.85
C CYS A 18 -6.66 -2.12 -0.28
N GLY A 19 -5.85 -3.19 -0.36
CA GLY A 19 -4.86 -3.36 -1.43
C GLY A 19 -5.48 -3.53 -2.81
N VAL A 20 -6.52 -4.37 -2.91
CA VAL A 20 -7.29 -4.57 -4.14
C VAL A 20 -8.00 -3.29 -4.57
N THR A 21 -8.54 -2.52 -3.61
CA THR A 21 -9.16 -1.22 -3.88
C THR A 21 -8.14 -0.21 -4.40
N CYS A 22 -6.92 -0.21 -3.86
CA CYS A 22 -5.80 0.57 -4.42
C CYS A 22 -5.50 0.16 -5.86
N LEU A 23 -5.57 -1.13 -6.21
CA LEU A 23 -5.40 -1.57 -7.59
C LEU A 23 -6.52 -1.06 -8.48
N ARG A 24 -7.78 -1.10 -8.06
CA ARG A 24 -8.91 -0.53 -8.82
C ARG A 24 -8.68 0.96 -9.13
N MET A 25 -8.16 1.72 -8.18
CA MET A 25 -7.79 3.14 -8.39
C MET A 25 -6.65 3.28 -9.41
N LEU A 26 -5.66 2.38 -9.39
CA LEU A 26 -4.59 2.34 -10.41
C LEU A 26 -5.13 1.95 -11.79
N ILE A 27 -5.99 0.94 -11.90
CA ILE A 27 -6.63 0.52 -13.16
C ILE A 27 -7.38 1.70 -13.81
N ASP A 28 -8.15 2.47 -13.03
CA ASP A 28 -8.81 3.71 -13.50
C ASP A 28 -7.78 4.77 -13.93
N TYR A 29 -6.72 4.98 -13.13
CA TYR A 29 -5.65 5.94 -13.42
C TYR A 29 -4.90 5.64 -14.73
N TYR A 30 -4.65 4.37 -15.04
CA TYR A 30 -4.01 3.93 -16.29
C TYR A 30 -5.00 3.75 -17.45
N HIS A 31 -6.29 4.05 -17.24
CA HIS A 31 -7.37 3.87 -18.22
C HIS A 31 -7.45 2.43 -18.76
N LEU A 32 -7.31 1.45 -17.87
CA LEU A 32 -7.38 0.03 -18.18
C LEU A 32 -8.81 -0.51 -18.00
N ASP A 33 -9.08 -1.67 -18.62
CA ASP A 33 -10.39 -2.33 -18.55
C ASP A 33 -10.67 -2.88 -17.15
N SER A 34 -11.56 -2.22 -16.42
CA SER A 34 -12.00 -2.65 -15.09
C SER A 34 -12.66 -4.03 -15.10
N SER A 35 -13.34 -4.41 -16.18
CA SER A 35 -13.99 -5.72 -16.28
C SER A 35 -12.97 -6.84 -16.41
N LEU A 36 -11.83 -6.59 -17.07
CA LEU A 36 -10.72 -7.54 -17.14
C LEU A 36 -10.10 -7.72 -15.76
N PHE A 37 -9.85 -6.62 -15.05
CA PHE A 37 -9.33 -6.67 -13.69
C PHE A 37 -10.26 -7.43 -12.75
N ASP A 38 -11.57 -7.21 -12.85
CA ASP A 38 -12.58 -7.93 -12.05
C ASP A 38 -12.53 -9.43 -12.31
N ARG A 39 -12.45 -9.86 -13.59
CA ARG A 39 -12.31 -11.28 -13.93
C ARG A 39 -10.99 -11.88 -13.42
N LEU A 40 -9.89 -11.14 -13.50
CA LEU A 40 -8.60 -11.57 -12.96
C LEU A 40 -8.71 -11.78 -11.44
N LEU A 41 -9.27 -10.81 -10.73
CA LEU A 41 -9.48 -10.87 -9.29
C LEU A 41 -10.40 -12.03 -8.88
N ASP A 42 -11.52 -12.23 -9.59
CA ASP A 42 -12.45 -13.34 -9.32
C ASP A 42 -11.80 -14.71 -9.51
N SER A 43 -10.84 -14.82 -10.44
CA SER A 43 -10.06 -16.03 -10.67
C SER A 43 -8.88 -16.21 -9.69
N TYR A 44 -8.56 -15.17 -8.92
CA TYR A 44 -7.39 -15.15 -8.05
C TYR A 44 -7.75 -15.60 -6.63
N GLU A 45 -7.04 -16.60 -6.11
CA GLU A 45 -7.31 -17.20 -4.81
C GLU A 45 -6.77 -16.35 -3.63
N CYS A 46 -7.11 -15.05 -3.61
CA CYS A 46 -6.64 -14.15 -2.56
C CYS A 46 -7.29 -14.43 -1.19
N ASN A 47 -8.43 -15.15 -1.13
CA ASN A 47 -9.07 -15.65 0.10
C ASN A 47 -9.09 -14.67 1.29
N GLN A 48 -9.34 -13.38 1.04
CA GLN A 48 -9.37 -12.33 2.07
C GLN A 48 -8.00 -12.06 2.78
N SER A 49 -6.90 -12.62 2.27
CA SER A 49 -5.53 -12.48 2.77
C SER A 49 -4.61 -12.00 1.65
N THR A 50 -4.58 -10.68 1.45
CA THR A 50 -3.84 -10.04 0.35
C THR A 50 -2.43 -9.65 0.80
N TRP A 51 -1.42 -10.20 0.16
CA TRP A 51 0.00 -9.86 0.37
C TRP A 51 0.47 -8.88 -0.71
N THR A 52 1.51 -8.10 -0.42
CA THR A 52 2.02 -7.12 -1.40
C THR A 52 2.47 -7.78 -2.70
N ILE A 53 3.01 -9.01 -2.62
CA ILE A 53 3.42 -9.74 -3.82
C ILE A 53 2.23 -10.15 -4.71
N ASP A 54 1.05 -10.39 -4.12
CA ASP A 54 -0.18 -10.62 -4.89
C ASP A 54 -0.56 -9.37 -5.68
N LEU A 55 -0.45 -8.21 -5.03
CA LEU A 55 -0.75 -6.92 -5.63
C LEU A 55 0.19 -6.61 -6.80
N LEU A 56 1.50 -6.89 -6.64
CA LEU A 56 2.47 -6.77 -7.73
C LEU A 56 2.07 -7.66 -8.91
N HIS A 57 1.79 -8.93 -8.63
CA HIS A 57 1.43 -9.89 -9.67
C HIS A 57 0.16 -9.48 -10.42
N LEU A 58 -0.89 -9.06 -9.71
CA LEU A 58 -2.14 -8.60 -10.32
C LEU A 58 -1.96 -7.33 -11.16
N LEU A 59 -1.05 -6.42 -10.78
CA LEU A 59 -0.70 -5.26 -11.60
C LEU A 59 -0.06 -5.69 -12.93
N HIS A 60 0.89 -6.63 -12.90
CA HIS A 60 1.50 -7.16 -14.13
C HIS A 60 0.49 -7.89 -15.02
N GLN A 61 -0.38 -8.73 -14.45
CA GLN A 61 -1.46 -9.39 -15.22
C GLN A 61 -2.43 -8.38 -15.84
N SER A 62 -2.53 -7.18 -15.26
CA SER A 62 -3.35 -6.08 -15.78
C SER A 62 -2.61 -5.19 -16.80
N GLY A 63 -1.32 -5.42 -17.03
CA GLY A 63 -0.48 -4.66 -17.96
C GLY A 63 0.08 -3.34 -17.40
N ILE A 64 0.27 -3.26 -16.07
CA ILE A 64 0.98 -2.16 -15.41
C ILE A 64 2.37 -2.67 -15.01
N ASP A 65 3.41 -2.07 -15.58
CA ASP A 65 4.80 -2.35 -15.17
C ASP A 65 5.07 -1.77 -13.77
N ALA A 66 5.59 -2.61 -12.88
CA ALA A 66 5.81 -2.22 -11.49
C ALA A 66 7.01 -2.93 -10.86
N ILE A 67 7.58 -2.33 -9.82
CA ILE A 67 8.66 -2.93 -9.02
C ILE A 67 8.29 -2.86 -7.55
N LEU A 68 8.39 -3.99 -6.85
CA LEU A 68 8.26 -4.07 -5.40
C LEU A 68 9.61 -3.81 -4.74
N HIS A 69 9.64 -2.84 -3.83
CA HIS A 69 10.67 -2.69 -2.81
C HIS A 69 10.20 -3.28 -1.49
N THR A 70 11.02 -4.13 -0.89
CA THR A 70 10.71 -4.80 0.38
C THR A 70 12.01 -5.13 1.13
N ILE A 71 11.98 -5.21 2.46
CA ILE A 71 13.12 -5.70 3.26
C ILE A 71 13.04 -7.20 3.58
N THR A 72 11.95 -7.86 3.18
CA THR A 72 11.65 -9.27 3.48
C THR A 72 11.42 -10.06 2.19
N ILE A 73 11.86 -11.32 2.13
CA ILE A 73 11.51 -12.25 1.04
C ILE A 73 10.62 -13.36 1.60
N GLY A 74 9.49 -13.62 0.94
CA GLY A 74 8.52 -14.63 1.34
C GLY A 74 7.81 -14.29 2.65
N CYS A 75 7.20 -15.28 3.29
CA CYS A 75 6.68 -15.11 4.64
C CYS A 75 7.86 -15.06 5.64
N SER A 76 8.10 -13.91 6.28
CA SER A 76 9.19 -13.78 7.27
C SER A 76 9.09 -14.84 8.37
N SER A 77 10.18 -15.56 8.62
CA SER A 77 10.31 -16.52 9.72
C SER A 77 10.26 -15.85 11.10
N SER A 78 10.24 -14.51 11.16
CA SER A 78 10.09 -13.77 12.42
C SER A 78 8.69 -13.89 13.01
N TYR A 79 7.70 -14.33 12.21
CA TYR A 79 6.31 -14.51 12.62
C TYR A 79 5.98 -15.95 13.05
N ASP A 80 6.96 -16.86 13.05
CA ASP A 80 6.79 -18.28 13.42
C ASP A 80 6.27 -18.47 14.86
N ASN A 81 6.35 -17.44 15.73
CA ASN A 81 5.87 -17.52 17.12
C ASN A 81 4.56 -16.76 17.38
N VAL A 82 3.85 -16.29 16.34
CA VAL A 82 2.55 -15.63 16.49
C VAL A 82 1.45 -16.54 15.93
N PRO A 83 0.60 -17.18 16.78
CA PRO A 83 -0.33 -18.24 16.36
C PRO A 83 -1.31 -17.85 15.24
N TYR A 84 -1.72 -16.57 15.19
CA TYR A 84 -2.55 -16.03 14.12
C TYR A 84 -1.84 -16.07 12.75
N TYR A 85 -0.56 -15.69 12.72
CA TYR A 85 0.27 -15.71 11.52
C TYR A 85 0.66 -17.14 11.13
N GLU A 86 0.97 -18.04 12.08
CA GLU A 86 1.33 -19.44 11.75
C GLU A 86 0.26 -20.15 10.90
N THR A 87 -1.03 -19.89 11.17
CA THR A 87 -2.13 -20.58 10.49
C THR A 87 -2.43 -20.01 9.09
N LEU A 88 -2.31 -18.68 8.92
CA LEU A 88 -2.46 -17.98 7.64
C LEU A 88 -1.23 -18.21 6.74
N ILE A 89 -0.02 -18.08 7.31
CA ILE A 89 1.24 -18.35 6.63
C ILE A 89 1.24 -19.77 6.08
N ARG A 90 0.79 -20.80 6.81
CA ARG A 90 0.76 -22.17 6.26
C ARG A 90 -0.16 -22.36 5.05
N LYS A 91 -1.22 -21.56 4.90
CA LYS A 91 -2.15 -21.65 3.75
C LYS A 91 -1.69 -20.80 2.57
N ASP A 92 -1.17 -19.61 2.84
CA ASP A 92 -0.77 -18.67 1.80
C ASP A 92 0.67 -18.87 1.33
N ARG A 93 1.53 -19.51 2.13
CA ARG A 93 2.97 -19.63 1.87
C ARG A 93 3.29 -20.24 0.52
N GLU A 94 2.61 -21.31 0.12
CA GLU A 94 2.89 -21.94 -1.18
C GLU A 94 2.65 -20.95 -2.33
N ARG A 95 1.53 -20.22 -2.29
CA ARG A 95 1.19 -19.17 -3.26
C ARG A 95 2.20 -18.02 -3.19
N VAL A 96 2.44 -17.47 -2.00
CA VAL A 96 3.33 -16.33 -1.78
C VAL A 96 4.76 -16.65 -2.23
N ASP A 97 5.33 -17.77 -1.80
CA ASP A 97 6.68 -18.19 -2.17
C ASP A 97 6.79 -18.42 -3.68
N THR A 98 5.76 -19.02 -4.31
CA THR A 98 5.70 -19.18 -5.77
C THR A 98 5.71 -17.83 -6.50
N LEU A 99 4.98 -16.85 -6.00
CA LEU A 99 4.93 -15.51 -6.60
C LEU A 99 6.27 -14.78 -6.46
N PHE A 100 6.92 -14.86 -5.30
CA PHE A 100 8.26 -14.31 -5.10
C PHE A 100 9.28 -14.90 -6.08
N LEU A 101 9.16 -16.18 -6.42
CA LEU A 101 10.00 -16.81 -7.45
C LEU A 101 9.66 -16.30 -8.86
N SER A 102 8.36 -16.19 -9.18
CA SER A 102 7.91 -15.76 -10.52
C SER A 102 8.17 -14.28 -10.81
N GLU A 103 8.14 -13.43 -9.78
CA GLU A 103 8.31 -11.98 -9.86
C GLU A 103 9.74 -11.55 -9.46
N ALA A 104 10.69 -12.49 -9.36
CA ALA A 104 12.03 -12.21 -8.83
C ALA A 104 12.76 -11.07 -9.54
N SER A 105 12.55 -10.89 -10.86
CA SER A 105 13.13 -9.78 -11.63
C SER A 105 12.49 -8.42 -11.34
N ASN A 106 11.33 -8.41 -10.70
CA ASN A 106 10.51 -7.23 -10.41
C ASN A 106 10.54 -6.87 -8.90
N ILE A 107 11.42 -7.52 -8.14
CA ILE A 107 11.60 -7.28 -6.71
C ILE A 107 12.99 -6.69 -6.46
N LYS A 108 13.05 -5.64 -5.64
CA LYS A 108 14.27 -5.05 -5.13
C LYS A 108 14.29 -5.14 -3.61
N ILE A 109 15.33 -5.78 -3.10
CA ILE A 109 15.52 -5.90 -1.65
C ILE A 109 16.17 -4.64 -1.11
N GLY A 110 15.47 -3.98 -0.20
CA GLY A 110 15.93 -2.77 0.48
C GLY A 110 14.83 -1.73 0.63
N SER A 111 14.94 -0.97 1.73
CA SER A 111 14.11 0.20 1.98
C SER A 111 14.32 1.27 0.90
N ILE A 112 13.23 1.95 0.55
CA ILE A 112 13.29 3.16 -0.27
C ILE A 112 13.29 4.40 0.63
N GLU A 113 14.16 5.36 0.34
CA GLU A 113 14.17 6.64 1.03
C GLU A 113 13.13 7.59 0.41
N TRP A 114 12.66 8.56 1.20
CA TRP A 114 11.68 9.54 0.72
C TRP A 114 12.16 10.30 -0.51
N SER A 115 13.46 10.61 -0.61
CA SER A 115 14.04 11.27 -1.78
C SER A 115 13.86 10.48 -3.07
N ASP A 116 14.00 9.16 -3.01
CA ASP A 116 13.89 8.27 -4.17
C ASP A 116 12.42 8.09 -4.55
N LEU A 117 11.55 7.86 -3.57
CA LEU A 117 10.10 7.80 -3.78
C LEU A 117 9.57 9.11 -4.40
N LYS A 118 10.03 10.25 -3.90
CA LYS A 118 9.67 11.57 -4.42
C LYS A 118 10.18 11.78 -5.84
N SER A 119 11.42 11.38 -6.14
CA SER A 119 11.99 11.44 -7.49
C SER A 119 11.17 10.59 -8.46
N HIS A 120 10.79 9.37 -8.05
CA HIS A 120 9.90 8.49 -8.82
C HIS A 120 8.56 9.15 -9.13
N LEU A 121 7.89 9.74 -8.14
CA LEU A 121 6.62 10.46 -8.34
C LEU A 121 6.76 11.59 -9.38
N ILE A 122 7.88 12.34 -9.34
CA ILE A 122 8.15 13.46 -10.26
C ILE A 122 8.40 12.96 -11.69
N GLU A 123 9.22 11.92 -11.83
CA GLU A 123 9.71 11.41 -13.12
C GLU A 123 8.69 10.53 -13.83
N GLN A 124 8.05 9.62 -13.10
CA GLN A 124 7.07 8.68 -13.65
C GLN A 124 5.68 9.28 -13.71
N ARG A 125 5.35 10.22 -12.82
CA ARG A 125 4.00 10.80 -12.70
C ARG A 125 2.94 9.71 -12.51
N THR A 126 3.21 8.74 -11.65
CA THR A 126 2.35 7.60 -11.34
C THR A 126 2.21 7.44 -9.83
N PRO A 127 1.05 6.98 -9.31
CA PRO A 127 0.91 6.71 -7.89
C PRO A 127 1.77 5.53 -7.44
N CYS A 128 2.19 5.54 -6.18
CA CYS A 128 2.90 4.42 -5.56
C CYS A 128 2.01 3.75 -4.52
N LEU A 129 1.92 2.43 -4.56
CA LEU A 129 1.20 1.66 -3.55
C LEU A 129 2.13 1.40 -2.36
N VAL A 130 1.66 1.68 -1.14
CA VAL A 130 2.47 1.63 0.08
C VAL A 130 1.71 0.89 1.16
N LEU A 131 2.37 -0.07 1.79
CA LEU A 131 1.89 -0.71 3.01
C LEU A 131 2.28 0.15 4.22
N VAL A 132 1.32 0.46 5.09
CA VAL A 132 1.55 1.21 6.33
C VAL A 132 0.97 0.47 7.52
N ASP A 133 1.48 0.81 8.70
CA ASP A 133 0.80 0.56 9.97
C ASP A 133 -0.27 1.66 10.20
N ALA A 134 -1.54 1.27 10.08
CA ALA A 134 -2.68 2.19 10.14
C ALA A 134 -2.79 2.93 11.48
N ASP A 135 -2.39 2.30 12.59
CA ASP A 135 -2.41 2.91 13.92
C ASP A 135 -1.38 4.05 14.05
N LYS A 136 -0.32 3.99 13.25
CA LYS A 136 0.77 4.96 13.25
C LYS A 136 0.56 6.08 12.25
N LEU A 137 -0.19 5.85 11.17
CA LEU A 137 -0.45 6.86 10.16
C LEU A 137 -1.46 7.90 10.66
N GLN A 138 -1.02 9.15 10.75
CA GLN A 138 -1.82 10.28 11.23
C GLN A 138 -2.06 11.28 10.10
N CYS A 139 -3.30 11.34 9.64
CA CYS A 139 -3.73 12.32 8.65
C CYS A 139 -3.83 13.73 9.26
N CYS A 140 -3.24 14.74 8.60
CA CYS A 140 -3.29 16.15 8.99
C CYS A 140 -4.64 16.82 8.66
N THR A 141 -5.34 16.35 7.63
CA THR A 141 -6.60 16.94 7.14
C THR A 141 -7.85 16.24 7.66
N CYS A 142 -7.74 14.96 7.99
CA CYS A 142 -8.87 14.13 8.39
C CYS A 142 -9.29 14.50 9.82
N LYS A 143 -10.53 14.95 9.99
CA LYS A 143 -11.11 15.24 11.30
C LYS A 143 -11.46 13.93 12.01
N LYS A 144 -10.53 13.31 12.74
CA LYS A 144 -10.93 12.33 13.76
C LYS A 144 -11.63 13.10 14.89
N THR A 145 -12.87 12.77 15.22
CA THR A 145 -13.53 13.37 16.39
C THR A 145 -12.73 13.02 17.64
N THR A 146 -12.68 13.92 18.63
CA THR A 146 -11.92 13.70 19.87
C THR A 146 -12.30 12.38 20.54
N LEU A 147 -13.57 11.97 20.42
CA LEU A 147 -14.09 10.71 20.94
C LEU A 147 -13.54 9.47 20.21
N THR A 148 -13.48 9.46 18.87
CA THR A 148 -12.86 8.33 18.14
C THR A 148 -11.37 8.23 18.43
N ARG A 149 -10.65 9.34 18.56
CA ARG A 149 -9.23 9.31 18.97
C ARG A 149 -9.02 8.73 20.38
N ILE A 150 -9.93 8.99 21.31
CA ILE A 150 -9.87 8.46 22.69
C ILE A 150 -10.25 6.98 22.71
N PHE A 151 -11.27 6.58 21.95
CA PHE A 151 -11.71 5.18 21.86
C PHE A 151 -10.65 4.31 21.16
N ASP A 152 -10.10 4.78 20.04
CA ASP A 152 -8.98 4.13 19.35
C ASP A 152 -7.78 4.00 20.29
N ARG A 153 -7.44 5.04 21.07
CA ARG A 153 -6.36 4.98 22.07
C ARG A 153 -6.63 4.02 23.23
N LEU A 154 -7.85 3.98 23.76
CA LEU A 154 -8.23 3.06 24.83
C LEU A 154 -8.22 1.60 24.34
N ILE A 155 -8.64 1.35 23.10
CA ILE A 155 -8.58 0.02 22.49
C ILE A 155 -7.13 -0.34 22.09
N SER A 156 -6.33 0.59 21.56
CA SER A 156 -4.92 0.32 21.22
C SER A 156 -4.06 0.08 22.46
N THR A 157 -4.46 0.56 23.65
CA THR A 157 -3.83 0.17 24.92
C THR A 157 -4.13 -1.28 25.34
N ILE A 158 -5.13 -1.92 24.72
CA ILE A 158 -5.54 -3.31 25.01
C ILE A 158 -4.94 -4.28 23.98
N SER A 159 -4.56 -3.83 22.77
CA SER A 159 -3.66 -4.57 21.87
C SER A 159 -2.83 -3.63 20.98
N SER A 160 -1.53 -3.51 21.26
CA SER A 160 -0.56 -2.76 20.44
C SER A 160 -0.09 -3.58 19.23
N THR A 161 -1.01 -4.19 18.51
CA THR A 161 -0.72 -5.10 17.40
C THR A 161 -0.73 -4.33 16.09
N TYR A 162 0.30 -4.53 15.27
CA TYR A 162 0.40 -4.02 13.90
C TYR A 162 -0.92 -4.19 13.13
N GLN A 163 -1.38 -3.12 12.48
CA GLN A 163 -2.53 -3.14 11.58
C GLN A 163 -2.10 -2.72 10.17
N GLY A 164 -1.85 -3.71 9.31
CA GLY A 164 -1.49 -3.46 7.91
C GLY A 164 -2.62 -2.80 7.13
N HIS A 165 -2.28 -1.78 6.35
CA HIS A 165 -3.22 -1.08 5.49
C HIS A 165 -2.52 -0.53 4.24
N TYR A 166 -3.10 -0.74 3.07
CA TYR A 166 -2.56 -0.20 1.82
C TYR A 166 -3.17 1.15 1.48
N ILE A 167 -2.32 2.07 1.06
CA ILE A 167 -2.70 3.39 0.53
C ILE A 167 -2.00 3.63 -0.81
N LEU A 168 -2.46 4.61 -1.58
CA LEU A 168 -1.71 5.12 -2.72
C LEU A 168 -1.12 6.49 -2.38
N VAL A 169 0.19 6.62 -2.41
CA VAL A 169 0.85 7.93 -2.42
C VAL A 169 0.69 8.54 -3.80
N ILE A 170 0.05 9.71 -3.84
CA ILE A 170 -0.33 10.41 -5.08
C ILE A 170 0.44 11.72 -5.27
N GLY A 171 1.32 12.09 -4.34
CA GLY A 171 2.09 13.30 -4.46
C GLY A 171 2.61 13.85 -3.14
N TYR A 172 3.01 15.12 -3.19
CA TYR A 172 3.54 15.84 -2.05
C TYR A 172 3.34 17.35 -2.19
N THR A 173 3.35 18.03 -1.06
CA THR A 173 3.34 19.49 -0.96
C THR A 173 4.49 19.93 -0.06
N ALA A 174 5.19 20.99 -0.45
CA ALA A 174 6.25 21.60 0.35
C ALA A 174 5.88 23.03 0.75
N SER A 175 5.91 23.35 2.04
CA SER A 175 5.66 24.68 2.60
C SER A 175 6.59 24.93 3.80
N ASP A 176 7.22 26.10 3.87
CA ASP A 176 8.02 26.56 5.02
C ASP A 176 8.99 25.51 5.59
N ASN A 177 9.81 24.89 4.72
CA ASN A 177 10.75 23.80 5.04
C ASN A 177 10.11 22.52 5.62
N LYS A 178 8.80 22.35 5.47
CA LYS A 178 8.09 21.10 5.79
C LYS A 178 7.57 20.46 4.51
N GLU A 179 7.63 19.14 4.49
CA GLU A 179 7.07 18.33 3.41
C GLU A 179 5.90 17.50 3.93
N PHE A 180 4.84 17.50 3.14
CA PHE A 180 3.64 16.74 3.39
C PHE A 180 3.44 15.74 2.27
N VAL A 181 3.24 14.47 2.63
CA VAL A 181 2.90 13.40 1.70
C VAL A 181 1.40 13.46 1.47
N SER A 182 0.98 13.45 0.20
CA SER A 182 -0.42 13.38 -0.19
C SER A 182 -0.73 11.98 -0.68
N TYR A 183 -1.79 11.38 -0.16
CA TYR A 183 -2.18 10.01 -0.45
C TYR A 183 -3.69 9.88 -0.58
N THR A 184 -4.12 8.84 -1.27
CA THR A 184 -5.51 8.39 -1.24
C THR A 184 -5.66 7.14 -0.37
N ASP A 185 -6.61 7.20 0.56
CA ASP A 185 -6.87 6.13 1.54
C ASP A 185 -8.22 5.46 1.24
N PRO A 186 -8.21 4.17 0.85
CA PRO A 186 -9.45 3.45 0.54
C PRO A 186 -10.37 3.27 1.77
N GLY A 187 -9.86 3.41 2.99
CA GLY A 187 -10.65 3.39 4.23
C GLY A 187 -11.42 4.68 4.52
N GLN A 188 -11.08 5.80 3.86
CA GLN A 188 -11.75 7.09 4.05
C GLN A 188 -12.91 7.30 3.09
N ILE A 189 -13.78 8.27 3.40
CA ILE A 189 -14.93 8.63 2.54
C ILE A 189 -14.51 9.57 1.40
N ASP A 190 -13.75 10.62 1.71
CA ASP A 190 -13.38 11.67 0.75
C ASP A 190 -12.05 11.40 0.03
N GLY A 191 -11.36 10.32 0.42
CA GLY A 191 -10.17 9.79 -0.25
C GLY A 191 -8.89 10.60 -0.11
N PHE A 192 -8.93 11.93 -0.21
CA PHE A 192 -7.74 12.77 -0.20
C PHE A 192 -7.23 13.03 1.23
N CYS A 193 -6.03 12.52 1.53
CA CYS A 193 -5.38 12.64 2.82
C CYS A 193 -3.98 13.24 2.69
N THR A 194 -3.54 13.89 3.76
CA THR A 194 -2.15 14.38 3.87
C THR A 194 -1.56 13.98 5.21
N THR A 195 -0.25 13.76 5.26
CA THR A 195 0.50 13.55 6.51
C THR A 195 1.87 14.23 6.41
N THR A 196 2.57 14.45 7.52
CA THR A 196 3.96 14.89 7.47
C THR A 196 4.85 13.77 6.93
N ARG A 197 5.94 14.12 6.25
CA ARG A 197 6.94 13.14 5.80
C ARG A 197 7.44 12.24 6.94
N GLU A 198 7.67 12.81 8.11
CA GLU A 198 8.15 12.07 9.28
C GLU A 198 7.14 11.03 9.77
N ASN A 199 5.85 11.38 9.79
CA ASN A 199 4.81 10.43 10.22
C ASN A 199 4.54 9.37 9.15
N PHE A 200 4.63 9.73 7.87
CA PHE A 200 4.59 8.76 6.77
C PHE A 200 5.70 7.73 6.93
N ASP A 201 6.97 8.14 7.06
CA ASP A 201 8.10 7.23 7.24
C ASP A 201 7.94 6.38 8.50
N LEU A 202 7.48 6.96 9.61
CA LEU A 202 7.20 6.21 10.84
C LEU A 202 6.13 5.12 10.66
N ALA A 203 5.11 5.36 9.81
CA ALA A 203 4.04 4.41 9.56
C ALA A 203 4.44 3.33 8.55
N ARG A 204 5.12 3.69 7.45
CA ARG A 204 5.53 2.73 6.40
C ARG A 204 6.78 1.92 6.75
N LYS A 205 7.60 2.38 7.69
CA LYS A 205 8.79 1.65 8.18
C LYS A 205 8.52 0.93 9.50
N ALA A 206 7.26 0.84 9.89
CA ALA A 206 6.84 0.17 11.11
C ALA A 206 7.05 -1.34 11.00
N PHE A 207 7.41 -1.98 12.13
CA PHE A 207 7.39 -3.44 12.24
C PHE A 207 6.06 -4.02 11.73
N GLY A 208 6.12 -5.05 10.88
CA GLY A 208 4.95 -5.64 10.23
C GLY A 208 4.73 -5.22 8.78
N THR A 209 5.26 -4.07 8.36
CA THR A 209 5.04 -3.53 7.00
C THR A 209 6.00 -4.06 5.95
N ASP A 210 7.11 -4.70 6.38
CA ASP A 210 8.23 -5.09 5.51
C ASP A 210 8.78 -3.95 4.62
N GLU A 211 8.46 -2.71 5.01
CA GLU A 211 8.70 -1.47 4.25
C GLU A 211 8.22 -1.53 2.79
N ASP A 212 7.15 -2.30 2.56
CA ASP A 212 6.64 -2.66 1.25
C ASP A 212 6.11 -1.44 0.48
N ILE A 213 6.74 -1.19 -0.68
CA ILE A 213 6.33 -0.16 -1.63
C ILE A 213 6.37 -0.73 -3.05
N ILE A 214 5.24 -0.62 -3.77
CA ILE A 214 5.19 -0.89 -5.21
C ILE A 214 5.30 0.44 -5.97
N LEU A 215 6.38 0.57 -6.72
CA LEU A 215 6.62 1.65 -7.67
C LEU A 215 6.01 1.27 -9.03
N CYS A 216 4.97 1.97 -9.46
CA CYS A 216 4.37 1.76 -10.79
C CYS A 216 5.05 2.67 -11.82
N TYR A 217 5.19 2.21 -13.06
CA TYR A 217 5.85 2.96 -14.14
C TYR A 217 4.85 3.45 -15.18
N LYS A 218 5.11 4.63 -15.74
CA LYS A 218 4.29 5.14 -16.84
C LYS A 218 4.36 4.17 -18.02
N ARG A 219 3.22 3.93 -18.66
CA ARG A 219 3.20 3.14 -19.89
C ARG A 219 3.83 3.95 -21.02
N ASP A 220 4.73 3.33 -21.78
CA ASP A 220 5.17 3.91 -23.03
C ASP A 220 3.95 4.07 -23.95
N ARG A 221 3.66 5.32 -24.32
CA ARG A 221 2.65 5.60 -25.34
C ARG A 221 3.25 5.19 -26.68
N ASN A 222 2.96 3.97 -27.13
CA ASN A 222 3.07 3.60 -28.54
C ASN A 222 2.10 4.45 -29.37
#